data_AF-A0A450SCX0-F1
#
_entry.id   AF-A0A450SCX0-F1
#
_cell.length_a   1.000
_cell.length_b   1.000
_cell.length_c   1.000
_cell.angle_alpha   90.00
_cell.angle_beta   90.00
_cell.angle_gamma   90.00
#
_symmetry.space_group_name_H-M   'P 1'
#
loop_
_entity.id
_entity.type
_entity.pdbx_description
1 polymer ?
#
loop_
_entity_poly.entity_id
_entity_poly.type
_entity_poly.pdbx_seq_one_letter_code
_entity_poly.pdbx_strand_id
1 'polypeptide(L)'
;MRNLYTHKTNWLITLLGLFWLASGASVSAATLPGPVVDSDWLAKNLDKVVLLDVRKDVKSFEKRARSSAPVNPCGPGAGKKGKAPIQGDGHIEGAVLVNFKKILGKTKAANGKKVMVMRPEKEKFEQMMQKSGVNNDSLVVITGKGEKMPDLAYATRLYWTLKYFGFDNAAILPGGTAQWKQDKHPVKYGKAKKTQKGNFTASTERKEILATMDQVLALTKGEGSAQLLDVRGKPFYLGLTYHRKWQTPESRGHIPTAKSFPVMLFLDDAGASATLYSGENVKKVAKLAGIDLTGTPTITSCHTGVSATIAWFVISEILGNKDTRLYDGSMHEWAMAGQAVENPLQ
;
A
#
# COMPACT_ATOMS: atom_id res chain seq x y z
N MET A 1 0.27 91.73 34.51
CA MET A 1 -0.02 90.29 34.32
C MET A 1 0.37 89.91 32.90
N ARG A 2 1.09 88.79 32.77
CA ARG A 2 1.91 88.26 31.66
C ARG A 2 1.25 88.36 30.27
N ASN A 3 1.84 89.05 29.29
CA ASN A 3 3.00 88.78 28.39
C ASN A 3 2.57 88.19 27.03
N LEU A 4 2.87 88.97 25.98
CA LEU A 4 2.67 88.75 24.55
C LEU A 4 3.89 88.05 23.90
N TYR A 5 3.68 87.57 22.66
CA TYR A 5 4.65 87.13 21.64
C TYR A 5 5.29 85.74 21.88
N THR A 6 5.41 84.82 20.91
CA THR A 6 5.75 84.96 19.48
C THR A 6 5.18 83.84 18.59
N HIS A 7 4.74 84.19 17.39
CA HIS A 7 4.61 83.31 16.22
C HIS A 7 5.99 83.01 15.60
N LYS A 8 6.21 81.78 15.12
CA LYS A 8 6.98 81.48 13.90
C LYS A 8 6.45 80.22 13.20
N THR A 9 6.10 80.39 11.94
CA THR A 9 5.70 79.40 10.92
C THR A 9 6.89 78.67 10.31
N ASN A 10 6.71 77.40 9.89
CA ASN A 10 7.10 76.83 8.58
C ASN A 10 6.71 75.33 8.53
N TRP A 11 5.77 74.93 7.65
CA TRP A 11 5.93 74.45 6.25
C TRP A 11 6.12 72.92 6.13
N LEU A 12 5.14 72.29 5.46
CA LEU A 12 5.12 71.02 4.72
C LEU A 12 5.66 69.72 5.36
N ILE A 13 4.83 68.67 5.34
CA ILE A 13 4.98 67.51 4.42
C ILE A 13 3.66 66.70 4.42
N THR A 14 3.15 66.50 3.22
CA THR A 14 2.08 65.58 2.83
C THR A 14 2.64 64.16 2.68
N LEU A 15 1.95 63.11 3.14
CA LEU A 15 1.98 61.74 2.60
C LEU A 15 0.94 60.89 3.39
N LEU A 16 -0.26 60.68 2.86
CA LEU A 16 -0.68 59.53 2.03
C LEU A 16 -0.38 58.17 2.67
N GLY A 17 -1.47 57.42 2.89
CA GLY A 17 -1.54 56.26 3.76
C GLY A 17 -0.96 54.97 3.20
N LEU A 18 -1.03 53.94 4.03
CA LEU A 18 -1.09 52.54 3.60
C LEU A 18 -1.71 51.72 4.72
N PHE A 19 -2.99 51.40 4.57
CA PHE A 19 -3.65 50.31 5.29
C PHE A 19 -2.92 49.02 4.89
N TRP A 20 -2.16 48.45 5.82
CA TRP A 20 -1.53 47.15 5.62
C TRP A 20 -2.61 46.06 5.80
N LEU A 21 -3.38 45.82 4.74
CA LEU A 21 -4.15 44.60 4.59
C LEU A 21 -3.12 43.48 4.37
N ALA A 22 -2.72 42.84 5.47
CA ALA A 22 -2.04 41.56 5.41
C ALA A 22 -3.03 40.57 4.78
N SER A 23 -2.91 40.38 3.47
CA SER A 23 -3.50 39.26 2.75
C SER A 23 -2.87 37.99 3.33
N GLY A 24 -3.51 37.43 4.34
CA GLY A 24 -3.30 36.05 4.75
C GLY A 24 -3.70 35.18 3.56
N ALA A 25 -2.73 34.88 2.69
CA ALA A 25 -2.85 33.78 1.77
C ALA A 25 -2.98 32.54 2.65
N SER A 26 -4.21 32.06 2.81
CA SER A 26 -4.48 30.75 3.39
C SER A 26 -3.64 29.75 2.59
N VAL A 27 -2.53 29.30 3.15
CA VAL A 27 -1.80 28.16 2.63
C VAL A 27 -2.78 27.00 2.77
N SER A 28 -3.48 26.68 1.69
CA SER A 28 -4.28 25.47 1.64
C SER A 28 -3.32 24.32 1.89
N ALA A 29 -3.38 23.74 3.09
CA ALA A 29 -2.64 22.52 3.38
C ALA A 29 -3.01 21.52 2.29
N ALA A 30 -2.01 21.04 1.55
CA ALA A 30 -2.26 20.03 0.54
C ALA A 30 -2.84 18.79 1.24
N THR A 31 -3.87 18.19 0.65
CA THR A 31 -4.49 16.97 1.15
C THR A 31 -4.44 15.91 0.07
N LEU A 32 -4.30 14.65 0.48
CA LEU A 32 -4.44 13.53 -0.45
C LEU A 32 -5.92 13.44 -0.90
N PRO A 33 -6.19 13.13 -2.18
CA PRO A 33 -7.56 13.01 -2.71
C PRO A 33 -8.28 11.75 -2.20
N GLY A 34 -7.55 10.83 -1.57
CA GLY A 34 -8.04 9.57 -1.05
C GLY A 34 -6.90 8.57 -0.84
N PRO A 35 -7.21 7.30 -0.58
CA PRO A 35 -6.21 6.25 -0.42
C PRO A 35 -5.48 5.90 -1.73
N VAL A 36 -6.01 6.36 -2.87
CA VAL A 36 -5.45 6.18 -4.21
C VAL A 36 -5.25 7.55 -4.85
N VAL A 37 -4.13 7.73 -5.54
CA VAL A 37 -3.86 8.87 -6.42
C VAL A 37 -3.68 8.41 -7.85
N ASP A 38 -4.11 9.22 -8.81
CA ASP A 38 -3.76 9.03 -10.22
C ASP A 38 -2.42 9.72 -10.56
N SER A 39 -1.86 9.38 -11.73
CA SER A 39 -0.58 9.90 -12.20
C SER A 39 -0.60 11.41 -12.41
N ASP A 40 -1.70 11.98 -12.87
CA ASP A 40 -1.77 13.40 -13.23
C ASP A 40 -1.86 14.28 -11.99
N TRP A 41 -2.60 13.83 -10.98
CA TRP A 41 -2.60 14.43 -9.66
C TRP A 41 -1.19 14.37 -9.05
N LEU A 42 -0.53 13.22 -9.09
CA LEU A 42 0.80 13.08 -8.51
C LEU A 42 1.81 13.99 -9.24
N ALA A 43 1.77 14.06 -10.57
CA ALA A 43 2.63 14.93 -11.37
C ALA A 43 2.52 16.41 -10.99
N LYS A 44 1.32 16.87 -10.63
CA LYS A 44 1.07 18.26 -10.18
C LYS A 44 1.44 18.53 -8.73
N ASN A 45 1.80 17.50 -7.95
CA ASN A 45 2.02 17.61 -6.51
C ASN A 45 3.31 16.90 -6.03
N LEU A 46 4.25 16.58 -6.93
CA LEU A 46 5.52 15.92 -6.58
C LEU A 46 6.34 16.69 -5.53
N ASP A 47 6.21 18.02 -5.50
CA ASP A 47 6.86 18.91 -4.56
C ASP A 47 6.22 18.93 -3.17
N LYS A 48 5.01 18.36 -3.02
CA LYS A 48 4.21 18.38 -1.79
C LYS A 48 4.13 17.03 -1.09
N VAL A 49 4.67 15.97 -1.70
CA VAL A 49 4.56 14.60 -1.18
C VAL A 49 5.94 13.98 -0.94
N VAL A 50 6.00 13.07 0.02
CA VAL A 50 7.10 12.12 0.16
C VAL A 50 6.75 10.88 -0.66
N LEU A 51 7.41 10.72 -1.81
CA LEU A 51 7.17 9.61 -2.71
C LEU A 51 8.05 8.40 -2.35
N LEU A 52 7.43 7.33 -1.83
CA LEU A 52 8.11 6.09 -1.46
C LEU A 52 7.95 5.05 -2.56
N ASP A 53 9.05 4.63 -3.19
CA ASP A 53 9.05 3.57 -4.21
C ASP A 53 9.50 2.25 -3.58
N VAL A 54 8.55 1.34 -3.34
CA VAL A 54 8.82 0.06 -2.69
C VAL A 54 9.09 -1.04 -3.72
N ARG A 55 10.30 -1.62 -3.68
CA ARG A 55 10.70 -2.70 -4.59
C ARG A 55 11.39 -3.84 -3.87
N LYS A 56 11.14 -5.06 -4.35
CA LYS A 56 11.94 -6.24 -4.00
C LYS A 56 13.19 -6.34 -4.86
N ASP A 57 13.09 -6.06 -6.16
CA ASP A 57 14.23 -5.89 -7.06
C ASP A 57 14.67 -4.42 -7.10
N VAL A 58 15.61 -4.08 -6.23
CA VAL A 58 16.15 -2.71 -6.12
C VAL A 58 16.92 -2.26 -7.36
N LYS A 59 17.41 -3.19 -8.20
CA LYS A 59 18.16 -2.81 -9.41
C LYS A 59 17.25 -2.19 -10.47
N SER A 60 15.98 -2.63 -10.53
CA SER A 60 14.97 -2.05 -11.42
C SER A 60 14.70 -0.57 -11.14
N PHE A 61 14.97 -0.08 -9.92
CA PHE A 61 14.82 1.34 -9.59
C PHE A 61 15.87 2.20 -10.32
N GLU A 62 17.11 1.71 -10.39
CA GLU A 62 18.24 2.49 -10.91
C GLU A 62 18.50 2.26 -12.40
N LYS A 63 18.21 1.07 -12.92
CA LYS A 63 18.65 0.63 -14.24
C LYS A 63 17.46 0.29 -15.11
N ARG A 64 17.52 0.74 -16.38
CA ARG A 64 16.63 0.26 -17.43
C ARG A 64 16.89 -1.23 -17.65
N ALA A 65 15.83 -2.06 -17.75
CA ALA A 65 16.02 -3.39 -18.28
C ALA A 65 16.66 -3.30 -19.66
N ARG A 66 17.63 -4.18 -19.94
CA ARG A 66 18.03 -4.42 -21.33
C ARG A 66 16.79 -4.99 -22.01
N SER A 67 16.40 -4.45 -23.16
CA SER A 67 15.21 -4.90 -23.88
C SER A 67 15.27 -6.42 -24.09
N SER A 68 14.51 -7.18 -23.31
CA SER A 68 14.16 -8.53 -23.71
C SER A 68 12.97 -8.39 -24.66
N ALA A 69 13.16 -8.85 -25.90
CA ALA A 69 12.08 -8.99 -26.85
C ALA A 69 10.88 -9.70 -26.19
N PRO A 70 9.63 -9.35 -26.54
CA PRO A 70 8.47 -10.02 -25.98
C PRO A 70 8.60 -11.52 -26.22
N VAL A 71 8.65 -12.30 -25.13
CA VAL A 71 8.60 -13.75 -25.20
C VAL A 71 7.18 -14.11 -25.62
N ASN A 72 7.06 -14.56 -26.86
CA ASN A 72 5.81 -14.98 -27.46
C ASN A 72 5.19 -16.13 -26.63
N PRO A 73 3.98 -15.99 -26.07
CA PRO A 73 3.43 -17.04 -25.23
C PRO A 73 3.03 -18.29 -26.04
N CYS A 74 2.68 -18.16 -27.33
CA CYS A 74 2.29 -19.29 -28.18
C CYS A 74 2.45 -18.97 -29.69
N GLY A 75 3.51 -19.47 -30.34
CA GLY A 75 3.58 -19.73 -31.80
C GLY A 75 3.68 -18.53 -32.78
N PRO A 76 4.20 -18.75 -34.01
CA PRO A 76 4.30 -17.69 -35.01
C PRO A 76 2.89 -17.37 -35.55
N GLY A 77 2.41 -16.15 -35.28
CA GLY A 77 1.15 -15.64 -35.86
C GLY A 77 -0.04 -15.44 -34.91
N ALA A 78 0.13 -15.50 -33.59
CA ALA A 78 -0.97 -15.15 -32.67
C ALA A 78 -1.13 -13.63 -32.52
N GLY A 79 -1.75 -13.00 -33.52
CA GLY A 79 -2.25 -11.63 -33.39
C GLY A 79 -3.41 -11.55 -32.40
N LYS A 80 -3.22 -10.87 -31.27
CA LYS A 80 -4.26 -10.06 -30.61
C LYS A 80 -3.62 -8.84 -29.96
N LYS A 81 -4.20 -7.67 -30.23
CA LYS A 81 -3.83 -6.32 -29.75
C LYS A 81 -3.99 -6.17 -28.23
N GLY A 82 -3.26 -6.94 -27.44
CA GLY A 82 -3.00 -6.60 -26.04
C GLY A 82 -1.91 -5.53 -26.00
N LYS A 83 -2.09 -4.45 -25.22
CA LYS A 83 -0.98 -3.52 -24.97
C LYS A 83 0.14 -4.33 -24.31
N ALA A 84 1.31 -4.40 -24.94
CA ALA A 84 2.47 -5.06 -24.33
C ALA A 84 2.69 -4.48 -22.91
N PRO A 85 3.04 -5.30 -21.91
CA PRO A 85 3.31 -4.82 -20.56
C PRO A 85 4.36 -3.71 -20.61
N ILE A 86 4.08 -2.59 -19.94
CA ILE A 86 5.03 -1.48 -19.88
C ILE A 86 6.05 -1.80 -18.79
N GLN A 87 7.33 -1.79 -19.17
CA GLN A 87 8.41 -2.02 -18.21
C GLN A 87 8.47 -0.87 -17.21
N GLY A 88 8.36 -1.18 -15.91
CA GLY A 88 8.37 -0.25 -14.79
C GLY A 88 9.78 0.09 -14.27
N ASP A 89 10.84 -0.17 -15.03
CA ASP A 89 12.21 0.16 -14.63
C ASP A 89 12.50 1.67 -14.64
N GLY A 90 13.40 2.14 -13.78
CA GLY A 90 13.54 3.56 -13.45
C GLY A 90 12.53 3.96 -12.38
N HIS A 91 12.51 5.24 -12.01
CA HIS A 91 11.69 5.76 -10.92
C HIS A 91 11.13 7.14 -11.25
N ILE A 92 10.10 7.55 -10.52
CA ILE A 92 9.52 8.88 -10.61
C ILE A 92 10.48 9.90 -9.95
N GLU A 93 10.54 11.12 -10.48
CA GLU A 93 11.37 12.20 -9.90
C GLU A 93 11.08 12.37 -8.40
N GLY A 94 12.13 12.51 -7.60
CA GLY A 94 12.00 12.67 -6.15
C GLY A 94 11.69 11.38 -5.37
N ALA A 95 11.46 10.24 -6.03
CA ALA A 95 11.15 8.98 -5.35
C ALA A 95 12.30 8.48 -4.47
N VAL A 96 11.93 7.95 -3.29
CA VAL A 96 12.83 7.37 -2.31
C VAL A 96 12.66 5.85 -2.33
N LEU A 97 13.74 5.14 -2.65
CA LEU A 97 13.71 3.68 -2.72
C LEU A 97 13.55 3.05 -1.33
N VAL A 98 12.49 2.28 -1.15
CA VAL A 98 12.25 1.42 0.00
C VAL A 98 12.44 -0.04 -0.41
N ASN A 99 13.43 -0.72 0.20
CA ASN A 99 13.63 -2.14 -0.07
C ASN A 99 12.56 -2.97 0.65
N PHE A 100 11.69 -3.64 -0.11
CA PHE A 100 10.59 -4.44 0.41
C PHE A 100 11.03 -5.48 1.46
N LYS A 101 12.23 -6.06 1.33
CA LYS A 101 12.72 -7.06 2.30
C LYS A 101 12.98 -6.46 3.68
N LYS A 102 13.20 -5.14 3.77
CA LYS A 102 13.49 -4.45 5.02
C LYS A 102 12.22 -4.13 5.81
N ILE A 103 11.06 -4.03 5.14
CA ILE A 103 9.76 -3.74 5.79
C ILE A 103 9.08 -5.00 6.36
N LEU A 104 9.83 -6.10 6.51
CA LEU A 104 9.33 -7.38 6.97
C LEU A 104 10.05 -7.81 8.25
N GLY A 105 9.29 -8.38 9.17
CA GLY A 105 9.74 -8.98 10.41
C GLY A 105 9.62 -10.50 10.41
N LYS A 106 9.75 -11.05 11.61
CA LYS A 106 9.67 -12.48 11.93
C LYS A 106 9.12 -12.65 13.34
N THR A 107 8.41 -13.74 13.57
CA THR A 107 7.95 -14.16 14.90
C THR A 107 8.18 -15.66 15.09
N LYS A 108 7.68 -16.22 16.19
CA LYS A 108 7.56 -17.66 16.43
C LYS A 108 6.09 -18.03 16.61
N ALA A 109 5.70 -19.16 16.03
CA ALA A 109 4.42 -19.80 16.30
C ALA A 109 4.40 -20.37 17.73
N ALA A 110 3.21 -20.79 18.20
CA ALA A 110 3.02 -21.34 19.54
C ALA A 110 3.95 -22.54 19.87
N ASN A 111 4.26 -23.36 18.87
CA ASN A 111 5.19 -24.49 19.00
C ASN A 111 6.67 -24.13 18.79
N GLY A 112 7.02 -22.84 18.80
CA GLY A 112 8.39 -22.34 18.67
C GLY A 112 8.95 -22.29 17.23
N LYS A 113 8.23 -22.80 16.23
CA LYS A 113 8.67 -22.72 14.82
C LYS A 113 8.68 -21.27 14.33
N LYS A 114 9.69 -20.93 13.52
CA LYS A 114 9.86 -19.56 12.99
C LYS A 114 8.77 -19.25 11.95
N VAL A 115 8.17 -18.08 12.08
CA VAL A 115 7.24 -17.52 11.10
C VAL A 115 7.90 -16.26 10.51
N MET A 116 8.04 -16.22 9.19
CA MET A 116 8.70 -15.14 8.47
C MET A 116 7.69 -14.24 7.77
N VAL A 117 8.13 -13.07 7.28
CA VAL A 117 7.30 -12.12 6.50
C VAL A 117 6.23 -11.43 7.36
N MET A 118 6.43 -11.41 8.68
CA MET A 118 5.56 -10.70 9.61
C MET A 118 5.71 -9.19 9.48
N ARG A 119 4.86 -8.42 10.17
CA ARG A 119 5.08 -7.00 10.38
C ARG A 119 6.42 -6.75 11.09
N PRO A 120 7.11 -5.63 10.79
CA PRO A 120 8.38 -5.31 11.43
C PRO A 120 8.17 -4.87 12.88
N GLU A 121 9.25 -4.88 13.67
CA GLU A 121 9.27 -4.23 14.98
C GLU A 121 9.09 -2.71 14.81
N LYS A 122 8.39 -2.09 15.75
CA LYS A 122 8.01 -0.68 15.73
C LYS A 122 9.20 0.25 15.52
N GLU A 123 10.27 0.08 16.31
CA GLU A 123 11.45 0.94 16.30
C GLU A 123 12.22 0.80 14.97
N LYS A 124 12.28 -0.41 14.41
CA LYS A 124 12.93 -0.66 13.11
C LYS A 124 12.15 -0.01 11.97
N PHE A 125 10.82 -0.05 12.04
CA PHE A 125 9.96 0.60 11.06
C PHE A 125 10.08 2.12 11.14
N GLU A 126 10.03 2.68 12.36
CA GLU A 126 10.21 4.11 12.61
C GLU A 126 11.52 4.63 12.03
N GLN A 127 12.64 4.00 12.37
CA GLN A 127 13.96 4.38 11.86
C GLN A 127 14.04 4.31 10.33
N MET A 128 13.32 3.38 9.71
CA MET A 128 13.29 3.26 8.25
C MET A 128 12.52 4.41 7.62
N MET A 129 11.34 4.75 8.14
CA MET A 129 10.54 5.86 7.63
C MET A 129 11.25 7.20 7.83
N GLN A 130 11.90 7.40 8.99
CA GLN A 130 12.77 8.56 9.22
C GLN A 130 13.92 8.63 8.20
N LYS A 131 14.62 7.51 7.93
CA LYS A 131 15.68 7.47 6.90
C LYS A 131 15.16 7.76 5.50
N SER A 132 13.90 7.42 5.21
CA SER A 132 13.22 7.74 3.97
C SER A 132 12.71 9.19 3.88
N GLY A 133 12.97 10.02 4.90
CA GLY A 133 12.57 11.43 4.92
C GLY A 133 11.11 11.68 5.28
N VAL A 134 10.41 10.68 5.84
CA VAL A 134 9.03 10.83 6.28
C VAL A 134 8.98 11.61 7.59
N ASN A 135 8.09 12.60 7.64
CA ASN A 135 7.71 13.35 8.84
C ASN A 135 6.30 12.97 9.29
N ASN A 136 5.92 13.32 10.52
CA ASN A 136 4.59 13.05 11.06
C ASN A 136 3.45 13.71 10.26
N ASP A 137 3.73 14.86 9.63
CA ASP A 137 2.80 15.65 8.83
C ASP A 137 2.96 15.44 7.32
N SER A 138 3.85 14.52 6.90
CA SER A 138 4.07 14.26 5.47
C SER A 138 2.81 13.74 4.79
N LEU A 139 2.62 14.12 3.53
CA LEU A 139 1.75 13.40 2.61
C LEU A 139 2.58 12.32 1.92
N VAL A 140 2.34 11.06 2.22
CA VAL A 140 3.07 9.94 1.63
C VAL A 140 2.31 9.38 0.44
N VAL A 141 2.98 9.26 -0.69
CA VAL A 141 2.48 8.49 -1.83
C VAL A 141 3.39 7.28 -2.01
N ILE A 142 2.80 6.09 -2.07
CA ILE A 142 3.53 4.83 -2.25
C ILE A 142 3.37 4.38 -3.69
N THR A 143 4.48 4.08 -4.32
CA THR A 143 4.56 3.54 -5.68
C THR A 143 5.48 2.30 -5.68
N GLY A 144 5.67 1.71 -6.85
CA GLY A 144 6.57 0.60 -7.06
C GLY A 144 6.88 0.43 -8.54
N LYS A 145 7.39 -0.75 -8.91
CA LYS A 145 7.60 -1.10 -10.32
C LYS A 145 6.27 -1.11 -11.09
N GLY A 146 5.24 -1.74 -10.49
CA GLY A 146 3.85 -1.69 -10.94
C GLY A 146 3.54 -2.54 -12.17
N GLU A 147 4.40 -3.50 -12.51
CA GLU A 147 4.21 -4.37 -13.68
C GLU A 147 3.27 -5.53 -13.37
N LYS A 148 3.38 -6.07 -12.15
CA LYS A 148 2.64 -7.26 -11.75
C LYS A 148 2.02 -7.16 -10.36
N MET A 149 1.05 -8.03 -10.06
CA MET A 149 0.38 -8.13 -8.76
C MET A 149 1.34 -8.04 -7.55
N PRO A 150 2.51 -8.72 -7.54
CA PRO A 150 3.43 -8.61 -6.41
C PRO A 150 3.93 -7.19 -6.14
N ASP A 151 4.09 -6.35 -7.18
CA ASP A 151 4.53 -4.97 -7.01
C ASP A 151 3.47 -4.14 -6.28
N LEU A 152 2.19 -4.31 -6.65
CA LEU A 152 1.07 -3.69 -5.95
C LEU A 152 0.96 -4.20 -4.51
N ALA A 153 1.18 -5.51 -4.30
CA ALA A 153 1.17 -6.11 -2.96
C ALA A 153 2.26 -5.53 -2.04
N TYR A 154 3.41 -5.13 -2.59
CA TYR A 154 4.46 -4.47 -1.82
C TYR A 154 4.05 -3.07 -1.38
N ALA A 155 3.38 -2.32 -2.28
CA ALA A 155 2.84 -1.00 -1.96
C ALA A 155 1.75 -1.06 -0.88
N THR A 156 0.77 -1.97 -1.03
CA THR A 156 -0.30 -2.15 -0.04
C THR A 156 0.23 -2.69 1.28
N ARG A 157 1.31 -3.48 1.28
CA ARG A 157 1.97 -3.93 2.52
C ARG A 157 2.62 -2.77 3.28
N LEU A 158 3.32 -1.88 2.58
CA LEU A 158 3.89 -0.69 3.20
C LEU A 158 2.79 0.24 3.73
N TYR A 159 1.74 0.45 2.93
CA TYR A 159 0.56 1.23 3.32
C TYR A 159 -0.07 0.68 4.61
N TRP A 160 -0.37 -0.62 4.65
CA TRP A 160 -0.97 -1.25 5.84
C TRP A 160 -0.08 -1.10 7.07
N THR A 161 1.25 -1.19 6.91
CA THR A 161 2.20 -1.06 8.02
C THR A 161 2.26 0.38 8.54
N LEU A 162 2.19 1.40 7.67
CA LEU A 162 2.03 2.79 8.07
C LEU A 162 0.76 2.98 8.90
N LYS A 163 -0.38 2.46 8.42
CA LYS A 163 -1.66 2.52 9.14
C LYS A 163 -1.60 1.79 10.48
N TYR A 164 -0.95 0.64 10.53
CA TYR A 164 -0.77 -0.13 11.77
C TYR A 164 0.00 0.67 12.83
N PHE A 165 1.01 1.44 12.42
CA PHE A 165 1.74 2.36 13.31
C PHE A 165 1.13 3.76 13.38
N GLY A 166 -0.12 3.88 12.98
CA GLY A 166 -1.00 5.03 13.12
C GLY A 166 -0.69 6.25 12.28
N PHE A 167 -0.13 6.03 11.09
CA PHE A 167 0.07 7.07 10.09
C PHE A 167 -1.01 7.03 9.02
N ASP A 168 -1.82 8.08 8.92
CA ASP A 168 -3.00 8.14 8.03
C ASP A 168 -2.78 8.81 6.69
N ASN A 169 -1.82 9.74 6.61
CA ASN A 169 -1.60 10.58 5.44
C ASN A 169 -0.83 9.83 4.34
N ALA A 170 -1.35 8.67 3.94
CA ALA A 170 -0.78 7.82 2.91
C ALA A 170 -1.76 7.56 1.77
N ALA A 171 -1.25 7.46 0.55
CA ALA A 171 -1.98 6.98 -0.61
C ALA A 171 -1.09 6.07 -1.46
N ILE A 172 -1.69 5.32 -2.39
CA ILE A 172 -0.99 4.46 -3.35
C ILE A 172 -1.19 5.03 -4.77
N LEU A 173 -0.15 4.95 -5.61
CA LEU A 173 -0.26 5.07 -7.06
C LEU A 173 -0.39 3.65 -7.68
N PRO A 174 -1.61 3.19 -8.04
CA PRO A 174 -1.79 1.88 -8.65
C PRO A 174 -1.07 1.82 -10.00
N GLY A 175 -0.55 0.64 -10.34
CA GLY A 175 0.25 0.44 -11.55
C GLY A 175 1.63 1.11 -11.52
N GLY A 176 1.97 1.85 -10.46
CA GLY A 176 3.31 2.34 -10.15
C GLY A 176 4.02 3.04 -11.31
N THR A 177 5.31 2.75 -11.46
CA THR A 177 6.14 3.33 -12.54
C THR A 177 5.71 2.87 -13.93
N ALA A 178 5.15 1.66 -14.06
CA ALA A 178 4.62 1.18 -15.34
C ALA A 178 3.43 2.03 -15.82
N GLN A 179 2.47 2.33 -14.93
CA GLN A 179 1.33 3.20 -15.23
C GLN A 179 1.79 4.65 -15.47
N TRP A 180 2.69 5.17 -14.64
CA TRP A 180 3.28 6.50 -14.82
C TRP A 180 3.85 6.72 -16.24
N LYS A 181 4.57 5.72 -16.76
CA LYS A 181 5.06 5.73 -18.14
C LYS A 181 3.97 5.57 -19.18
N GLN A 182 2.96 4.76 -18.89
CA GLN A 182 1.79 4.61 -19.77
C GLN A 182 1.10 5.95 -20.01
N ASP A 183 1.01 6.75 -18.95
CA ASP A 183 0.43 8.08 -18.95
C ASP A 183 1.43 9.15 -19.44
N LYS A 184 2.57 8.71 -20.00
CA LYS A 184 3.59 9.51 -20.68
C LYS A 184 4.32 10.51 -19.78
N HIS A 185 4.35 10.25 -18.48
CA HIS A 185 5.14 11.06 -17.55
C HIS A 185 6.63 10.67 -17.56
N PRO A 186 7.54 11.62 -17.29
CA PRO A 186 8.99 11.38 -17.33
C PRO A 186 9.45 10.49 -16.17
N VAL A 187 10.45 9.65 -16.43
CA VAL A 187 11.13 8.83 -15.41
C VAL A 187 12.62 9.14 -15.32
N LYS A 188 13.22 8.81 -14.19
CA LYS A 188 14.65 8.88 -13.93
C LYS A 188 15.28 7.50 -13.80
N TYR A 189 16.59 7.48 -13.98
CA TYR A 189 17.47 6.34 -13.77
C TYR A 189 18.66 6.79 -12.92
N GLY A 190 19.34 5.84 -12.28
CA GLY A 190 20.42 6.11 -11.34
C GLY A 190 19.99 6.03 -9.88
N LYS A 191 20.88 6.43 -8.99
CA LYS A 191 20.70 6.28 -7.54
C LYS A 191 19.57 7.17 -7.02
N ALA A 192 18.86 6.68 -6.01
CA ALA A 192 17.86 7.46 -5.30
C ALA A 192 18.46 8.75 -4.72
N LYS A 193 17.63 9.80 -4.66
CA LYS A 193 17.99 11.06 -3.99
C LYS A 193 18.31 10.77 -2.52
N LYS A 194 19.39 11.37 -2.01
CA LYS A 194 19.64 11.37 -0.56
C LYS A 194 18.58 12.25 0.11
N THR A 195 17.81 11.68 1.02
CA THR A 195 16.86 12.39 1.85
C THR A 195 17.51 12.83 3.16
N GLN A 196 17.09 13.99 3.67
CA GLN A 196 17.34 14.32 5.06
C GLN A 196 16.54 13.35 5.95
N LYS A 197 17.04 13.08 7.15
CA LYS A 197 16.33 12.26 8.11
C LYS A 197 15.07 13.00 8.55
N GLY A 198 13.90 12.38 8.38
CA GLY A 198 12.62 12.92 8.85
C GLY A 198 12.37 12.68 10.34
N ASN A 199 11.23 13.16 10.84
CA ASN A 199 10.81 13.10 12.23
C ASN A 199 9.66 12.11 12.50
N PHE A 200 9.36 11.22 11.55
CA PHE A 200 8.32 10.19 11.73
C PHE A 200 8.45 9.47 13.07
N THR A 201 7.34 9.41 13.80
CA THR A 201 7.20 8.69 15.07
C THR A 201 6.11 7.65 14.91
N ALA A 202 6.44 6.37 15.10
CA ALA A 202 5.45 5.32 15.10
C ALA A 202 4.54 5.48 16.33
N SER A 203 3.25 5.67 16.11
CA SER A 203 2.28 5.85 17.20
C SER A 203 1.87 4.50 17.82
N THR A 204 0.82 4.48 18.64
CA THR A 204 0.28 3.24 19.20
C THR A 204 -0.15 2.29 18.10
N GLU A 205 0.14 1.00 18.27
CA GLU A 205 -0.24 -0.03 17.30
C GLU A 205 -1.77 -0.14 17.20
N ARG A 206 -2.29 0.00 15.98
CA ARG A 206 -3.70 -0.18 15.63
C ARG A 206 -4.06 -1.66 15.54
N LYS A 207 -4.28 -2.28 16.70
CA LYS A 207 -4.61 -3.71 16.80
C LYS A 207 -5.96 -4.04 16.15
N GLU A 208 -6.84 -3.05 15.98
CA GLU A 208 -8.14 -3.18 15.34
C GLU A 208 -8.07 -3.50 13.84
N ILE A 209 -6.95 -3.24 13.14
CA ILE A 209 -6.75 -3.63 11.73
C ILE A 209 -5.94 -4.93 11.56
N LEU A 210 -5.60 -5.59 12.67
CA LEU A 210 -4.85 -6.84 12.74
C LEU A 210 -5.72 -7.96 13.30
N ALA A 211 -5.71 -9.11 12.64
CA ALA A 211 -6.22 -10.35 13.21
C ALA A 211 -5.07 -11.20 13.76
N THR A 212 -5.20 -11.68 15.00
CA THR A 212 -4.26 -12.65 15.57
C THR A 212 -4.63 -14.08 15.18
N MET A 213 -3.68 -15.01 15.27
CA MET A 213 -3.97 -16.44 15.07
C MET A 213 -5.08 -16.93 16.01
N ASP A 214 -5.09 -16.50 17.28
CA ASP A 214 -6.12 -16.89 18.25
C ASP A 214 -7.51 -16.41 17.84
N GLN A 215 -7.63 -15.20 17.31
CA GLN A 215 -8.90 -14.69 16.78
C GLN A 215 -9.35 -15.48 15.56
N VAL A 216 -8.43 -15.86 14.67
CA VAL A 216 -8.74 -16.71 13.52
C VAL A 216 -9.15 -18.11 13.98
N LEU A 217 -8.48 -18.68 14.97
CA LEU A 217 -8.81 -19.97 15.57
C LEU A 217 -10.20 -19.94 16.22
N ALA A 218 -10.54 -18.87 16.95
CA ALA A 218 -11.87 -18.68 17.50
C ALA A 218 -12.96 -18.69 16.40
N LEU A 219 -12.74 -18.00 15.28
CA LEU A 219 -13.67 -18.06 14.14
C LEU A 219 -13.87 -19.48 13.61
N THR A 220 -12.82 -20.29 13.53
CA THR A 220 -12.95 -21.70 13.09
C THR A 220 -13.81 -22.55 14.02
N LYS A 221 -14.01 -22.12 15.28
CA LYS A 221 -14.85 -22.76 16.28
C LYS A 221 -16.27 -22.20 16.32
N GLY A 222 -16.59 -21.26 15.43
CA GLY A 222 -17.87 -20.52 15.45
C GLY A 222 -17.91 -19.39 16.50
N GLU A 223 -16.76 -19.05 17.10
CA GLU A 223 -16.64 -18.00 18.10
C GLU A 223 -16.29 -16.66 17.41
N GLY A 224 -17.27 -16.08 16.71
CA GLY A 224 -17.18 -14.73 16.14
C GLY A 224 -18.04 -14.53 14.89
N SER A 225 -18.14 -13.27 14.46
CA SER A 225 -19.04 -12.85 13.36
C SER A 225 -18.31 -12.47 12.07
N ALA A 226 -16.97 -12.49 12.08
CA ALA A 226 -16.20 -12.10 10.91
C ALA A 226 -16.12 -13.24 9.89
N GLN A 227 -16.19 -12.90 8.60
CA GLN A 227 -15.83 -13.83 7.54
C GLN A 227 -14.32 -13.86 7.35
N LEU A 228 -13.77 -15.04 7.08
CA LEU A 228 -12.37 -15.21 6.70
C LEU A 228 -12.26 -15.36 5.19
N LEU A 229 -11.55 -14.46 4.52
CA LEU A 229 -11.28 -14.52 3.09
C LEU A 229 -9.88 -15.06 2.85
N ASP A 230 -9.80 -16.15 2.08
CA ASP A 230 -8.56 -16.66 1.53
C ASP A 230 -8.39 -16.12 0.10
N VAL A 231 -7.37 -15.28 -0.07
CA VAL A 231 -7.10 -14.60 -1.35
C VAL A 231 -6.09 -15.33 -2.21
N ARG A 232 -5.68 -16.55 -1.85
CA ARG A 232 -4.82 -17.39 -2.69
C ARG A 232 -5.59 -17.87 -3.92
N GLY A 233 -4.83 -18.32 -4.93
CA GLY A 233 -5.43 -18.97 -6.10
C GLY A 233 -6.19 -20.23 -5.71
N LYS A 234 -7.29 -20.52 -6.43
CA LYS A 234 -8.18 -21.65 -6.15
C LYS A 234 -7.48 -23.01 -5.98
N PRO A 235 -6.40 -23.35 -6.72
CA PRO A 235 -5.67 -24.60 -6.49
C PRO A 235 -5.05 -24.75 -5.09
N PHE A 236 -4.65 -23.64 -4.44
CA PHE A 236 -4.15 -23.68 -3.07
C PHE A 236 -5.27 -23.87 -2.06
N TYR A 237 -6.40 -23.16 -2.27
CA TYR A 237 -7.59 -23.26 -1.43
C TYR A 237 -8.19 -24.66 -1.45
N LEU A 238 -8.31 -25.27 -2.63
CA LEU A 238 -8.84 -26.62 -2.81
C LEU A 238 -7.87 -27.74 -2.39
N GLY A 239 -6.63 -27.43 -2.02
CA GLY A 239 -5.64 -28.44 -1.63
C GLY A 239 -4.98 -29.21 -2.77
N LEU A 240 -5.22 -28.83 -4.04
CA LEU A 240 -4.51 -29.37 -5.22
C LEU A 240 -3.00 -29.11 -5.15
N THR A 241 -2.61 -27.99 -4.54
CA THR A 241 -1.20 -27.61 -4.36
C THR A 241 -1.01 -26.84 -3.06
N TYR A 242 0.25 -26.63 -2.68
CA TYR A 242 0.65 -25.86 -1.51
C TYR A 242 1.93 -25.08 -1.82
N HIS A 243 2.14 -23.99 -1.08
CA HIS A 243 3.35 -23.21 -1.25
C HIS A 243 4.52 -23.85 -0.49
N ARG A 244 5.36 -24.62 -1.19
CA ARG A 244 6.47 -25.41 -0.61
C ARG A 244 7.40 -24.67 0.37
N LYS A 245 7.59 -23.36 0.18
CA LYS A 245 8.40 -22.53 1.09
C LYS A 245 7.70 -22.15 2.40
N TRP A 246 6.37 -22.02 2.38
CA TRP A 246 5.61 -21.36 3.44
C TRP A 246 4.64 -22.30 4.16
N GLN A 247 4.38 -23.47 3.60
CA GLN A 247 3.46 -24.48 4.14
C GLN A 247 4.12 -25.86 4.09
N THR A 248 3.64 -26.79 4.91
CA THR A 248 4.00 -28.21 4.82
C THR A 248 3.00 -28.96 3.93
N PRO A 249 3.34 -30.16 3.41
CA PRO A 249 2.43 -30.95 2.60
C PRO A 249 1.10 -31.28 3.30
N GLU A 250 1.13 -31.44 4.62
CA GLU A 250 -0.03 -31.78 5.47
C GLU A 250 -0.97 -30.57 5.66
N SER A 251 -0.48 -29.35 5.43
CA SER A 251 -1.27 -28.11 5.48
C SER A 251 -1.77 -27.68 4.09
N ARG A 252 -2.07 -28.63 3.20
CA ARG A 252 -2.76 -28.39 1.92
C ARG A 252 -4.23 -28.08 2.18
N GLY A 253 -4.79 -27.18 1.36
CA GLY A 253 -6.13 -26.67 1.58
C GLY A 253 -6.08 -25.29 2.23
N HIS A 254 -7.09 -24.96 3.03
CA HIS A 254 -7.30 -23.64 3.61
C HIS A 254 -7.62 -23.71 5.11
N ILE A 255 -7.59 -22.54 5.76
CA ILE A 255 -8.03 -22.41 7.15
C ILE A 255 -9.53 -22.75 7.21
N PRO A 256 -10.00 -23.57 8.16
CA PRO A 256 -11.41 -23.90 8.27
C PRO A 256 -12.31 -22.67 8.25
N THR A 257 -13.52 -22.80 7.70
CA THR A 257 -14.50 -21.71 7.49
C THR A 257 -14.11 -20.63 6.48
N ALA A 258 -12.88 -20.62 5.95
CA ALA A 258 -12.45 -19.58 5.01
C ALA A 258 -13.22 -19.68 3.68
N LYS A 259 -13.65 -18.52 3.17
CA LYS A 259 -14.23 -18.37 1.84
C LYS A 259 -13.14 -18.03 0.82
N SER A 260 -13.16 -18.70 -0.32
CA SER A 260 -12.22 -18.42 -1.42
C SER A 260 -12.63 -17.13 -2.15
N PHE A 261 -11.76 -16.12 -2.12
CA PHE A 261 -11.93 -14.89 -2.90
C PHE A 261 -10.57 -14.41 -3.43
N PRO A 262 -10.08 -15.01 -4.55
CA PRO A 262 -8.71 -14.80 -5.02
C PRO A 262 -8.33 -13.34 -5.26
N VAL A 263 -7.08 -12.98 -4.96
CA VAL A 263 -6.58 -11.60 -5.06
C VAL A 263 -6.76 -10.97 -6.46
N MET A 264 -6.78 -11.81 -7.49
CA MET A 264 -7.00 -11.40 -8.89
C MET A 264 -8.40 -10.84 -9.16
N LEU A 265 -9.33 -10.97 -8.23
CA LEU A 265 -10.65 -10.34 -8.31
C LEU A 265 -10.65 -8.87 -7.86
N PHE A 266 -9.53 -8.37 -7.32
CA PHE A 266 -9.37 -6.99 -6.87
C PHE A 266 -8.57 -6.10 -7.84
N LEU A 267 -7.83 -6.71 -8.78
CA LEU A 267 -6.87 -5.99 -9.62
C LEU A 267 -6.76 -6.56 -11.04
N ASP A 268 -6.46 -5.70 -12.01
CA ASP A 268 -6.03 -6.06 -13.35
C ASP A 268 -4.51 -6.23 -13.37
N ASP A 269 -4.06 -7.46 -13.63
CA ASP A 269 -2.64 -7.81 -13.81
C ASP A 269 -2.29 -8.20 -15.25
N ALA A 270 -3.31 -8.28 -16.11
CA ALA A 270 -3.21 -8.67 -17.50
C ALA A 270 -3.04 -7.44 -18.42
N GLY A 271 -3.45 -6.27 -17.94
CA GLY A 271 -3.24 -4.98 -18.57
C GLY A 271 -1.77 -4.57 -18.70
N ALA A 272 -1.57 -3.31 -19.10
CA ALA A 272 -0.24 -2.76 -19.31
C ALA A 272 0.55 -2.54 -18.00
N SER A 273 -0.17 -2.44 -16.87
CA SER A 273 0.34 -2.25 -15.51
C SER A 273 -0.63 -2.91 -14.51
N ALA A 274 -0.17 -3.18 -13.29
CA ALA A 274 -0.99 -3.79 -12.24
C ALA A 274 -1.84 -2.75 -11.50
N THR A 275 -3.11 -2.60 -11.88
CA THR A 275 -4.03 -1.58 -11.36
C THR A 275 -5.22 -2.20 -10.64
N LEU A 276 -5.92 -1.42 -9.81
CA LEU A 276 -7.10 -1.89 -9.10
C LEU A 276 -8.34 -1.83 -9.99
N TYR A 277 -9.23 -2.83 -9.88
CA TYR A 277 -10.57 -2.69 -10.43
C TYR A 277 -11.37 -1.64 -9.65
N SER A 278 -12.40 -1.08 -10.27
CA SER A 278 -13.31 -0.17 -9.57
C SER A 278 -14.00 -0.90 -8.41
N GLY A 279 -14.22 -0.18 -7.30
CA GLY A 279 -14.92 -0.73 -6.14
C GLY A 279 -16.33 -1.25 -6.48
N GLU A 280 -17.00 -0.65 -7.48
CA GLU A 280 -18.29 -1.14 -7.98
C GLU A 280 -18.18 -2.54 -8.60
N ASN A 281 -17.18 -2.77 -9.45
CA ASN A 281 -16.97 -4.09 -10.07
C ASN A 281 -16.60 -5.14 -9.02
N VAL A 282 -15.73 -4.79 -8.06
CA VAL A 282 -15.37 -5.69 -6.96
C VAL A 282 -16.60 -6.07 -6.14
N LYS A 283 -17.49 -5.11 -5.82
CA LYS A 283 -18.77 -5.39 -5.13
C LYS A 283 -19.67 -6.34 -5.93
N LYS A 284 -19.81 -6.13 -7.24
CA LYS A 284 -20.61 -7.02 -8.11
C LYS A 284 -20.05 -8.44 -8.11
N VAL A 285 -18.74 -8.59 -8.26
CA VAL A 285 -18.07 -9.91 -8.23
C VAL A 285 -18.22 -10.59 -6.87
N ALA A 286 -18.08 -9.85 -5.77
CA ALA A 286 -18.28 -10.40 -4.43
C ALA A 286 -19.72 -10.89 -4.20
N LYS A 287 -20.71 -10.13 -4.67
CA LYS A 287 -22.13 -10.53 -4.61
C LYS A 287 -22.37 -11.84 -5.37
N LEU A 288 -21.78 -12.01 -6.56
CA LEU A 288 -21.86 -13.26 -7.33
C LEU A 288 -21.21 -14.44 -6.59
N ALA A 289 -20.20 -14.18 -5.75
CA ALA A 289 -19.54 -15.17 -4.91
C ALA A 289 -20.22 -15.40 -3.54
N GLY A 290 -21.36 -14.75 -3.26
CA GLY A 290 -22.04 -14.85 -1.95
C GLY A 290 -21.25 -14.23 -0.80
N ILE A 291 -20.43 -13.21 -1.09
CA ILE A 291 -19.56 -12.51 -0.14
C ILE A 291 -20.02 -11.06 -0.03
N ASP A 292 -20.29 -10.61 1.18
CA ASP A 292 -20.55 -9.20 1.48
C ASP A 292 -19.27 -8.51 1.95
N LEU A 293 -18.66 -7.69 1.09
CA LEU A 293 -17.44 -6.96 1.44
C LEU A 293 -17.69 -5.66 2.20
N THR A 294 -18.94 -5.21 2.33
CA THR A 294 -19.28 -3.88 2.85
C THR A 294 -19.90 -3.90 4.24
N GLY A 295 -20.76 -4.86 4.55
CA GLY A 295 -21.51 -4.93 5.81
C GLY A 295 -20.99 -5.96 6.80
N THR A 296 -20.14 -6.90 6.38
CA THR A 296 -19.67 -8.00 7.23
C THR A 296 -18.22 -7.78 7.68
N PRO A 297 -17.91 -7.86 8.99
CA PRO A 297 -16.52 -7.83 9.47
C PRO A 297 -15.68 -8.86 8.74
N THR A 298 -14.49 -8.48 8.28
CA THR A 298 -13.74 -9.31 7.31
C THR A 298 -12.30 -9.49 7.74
N ILE A 299 -11.81 -10.72 7.71
CA ILE A 299 -10.39 -11.03 7.88
C ILE A 299 -9.82 -11.49 6.55
N THR A 300 -8.78 -10.83 6.06
CA THR A 300 -8.08 -11.25 4.82
C THR A 300 -6.84 -12.07 5.16
N SER A 301 -6.62 -13.16 4.42
CA SER A 301 -5.46 -14.04 4.57
C SER A 301 -4.94 -14.52 3.22
N CYS A 302 -3.65 -14.87 3.16
CA CYS A 302 -3.06 -15.51 1.98
C CYS A 302 -2.00 -16.57 2.37
N HIS A 303 -0.86 -16.60 1.69
CA HIS A 303 0.28 -17.40 2.11
C HIS A 303 1.03 -16.78 3.31
N THR A 304 1.33 -15.48 3.24
CA THR A 304 2.23 -14.79 4.20
C THR A 304 1.80 -13.35 4.49
N GLY A 305 0.51 -13.05 4.42
CA GLY A 305 -0.04 -11.70 4.69
C GLY A 305 0.19 -10.65 3.60
N VAL A 306 1.14 -10.85 2.67
CA VAL A 306 1.52 -9.80 1.70
C VAL A 306 0.42 -9.51 0.69
N SER A 307 0.00 -10.48 -0.13
CA SER A 307 -1.07 -10.24 -1.13
C SER A 307 -2.45 -10.00 -0.49
N ALA A 308 -2.66 -10.46 0.75
CA ALA A 308 -3.86 -10.16 1.51
C ALA A 308 -4.01 -8.67 1.83
N THR A 309 -2.91 -7.90 1.88
CA THR A 309 -2.98 -6.44 2.05
C THR A 309 -3.66 -5.74 0.86
N ILE A 310 -3.67 -6.32 -0.35
CA ILE A 310 -4.44 -5.78 -1.47
C ILE A 310 -5.92 -5.87 -1.18
N ALA A 311 -6.39 -7.06 -0.77
CA ALA A 311 -7.79 -7.25 -0.41
C ALA A 311 -8.17 -6.37 0.79
N TRP A 312 -7.34 -6.32 1.84
CA TRP A 312 -7.56 -5.43 2.97
C TRP A 312 -7.69 -3.97 2.53
N PHE A 313 -6.79 -3.51 1.67
CA PHE A 313 -6.79 -2.13 1.18
C PHE A 313 -8.06 -1.80 0.41
N VAL A 314 -8.47 -2.67 -0.53
CA VAL A 314 -9.71 -2.44 -1.29
C VAL A 314 -10.93 -2.46 -0.38
N ILE A 315 -11.04 -3.45 0.51
CA ILE A 315 -12.23 -3.63 1.36
C ILE A 315 -12.32 -2.49 2.41
N SER A 316 -11.21 -2.15 3.08
CA SER A 316 -11.18 -1.14 4.15
C SER A 316 -11.19 0.30 3.65
N GLU A 317 -10.38 0.58 2.63
CA GLU A 317 -10.10 1.96 2.21
C GLU A 317 -10.95 2.39 1.02
N ILE A 318 -11.21 1.50 0.07
CA ILE A 318 -11.99 1.83 -1.14
C ILE A 318 -13.48 1.54 -0.94
N LEU A 319 -13.83 0.40 -0.34
CA LEU A 319 -15.23 0.02 -0.09
C LEU A 319 -15.75 0.54 1.25
N GLY A 320 -14.87 0.98 2.15
CA GLY A 320 -15.23 1.64 3.41
C GLY A 320 -15.57 0.71 4.57
N ASN A 321 -15.33 -0.60 4.47
CA ASN A 321 -15.59 -1.53 5.57
C ASN A 321 -14.47 -1.48 6.62
N LYS A 322 -14.67 -0.64 7.64
CA LYS A 322 -13.67 -0.37 8.70
C LYS A 322 -13.41 -1.55 9.64
N ASP A 323 -14.28 -2.57 9.64
CA ASP A 323 -14.12 -3.81 10.41
C ASP A 323 -13.28 -4.87 9.66
N THR A 324 -12.42 -4.41 8.73
CA THR A 324 -11.53 -5.28 7.96
C THR A 324 -10.17 -5.41 8.62
N ARG A 325 -9.76 -6.64 8.89
CA ARG A 325 -8.50 -7.00 9.54
C ARG A 325 -7.61 -7.84 8.63
N LEU A 326 -6.30 -7.66 8.75
CA LEU A 326 -5.31 -8.51 8.10
C LEU A 326 -4.87 -9.63 9.06
N TYR A 327 -4.98 -10.90 8.64
CA TYR A 327 -4.26 -11.98 9.30
C TYR A 327 -2.83 -12.05 8.74
N ASP A 328 -1.93 -11.32 9.40
CA ASP A 328 -0.54 -11.08 8.96
C ASP A 328 0.27 -12.38 8.78
N GLY A 329 0.15 -13.31 9.73
CA GLY A 329 0.82 -14.61 9.66
C GLY A 329 0.25 -15.54 8.61
N SER A 330 -1.05 -15.41 8.30
CA SER A 330 -1.71 -16.11 7.19
C SER A 330 -1.49 -17.65 7.26
N MET A 331 -1.57 -18.35 6.13
CA MET A 331 -1.32 -19.80 6.08
C MET A 331 0.07 -20.21 6.56
N HIS A 332 1.07 -19.32 6.49
CA HIS A 332 2.42 -19.64 6.98
C HIS A 332 2.43 -19.81 8.50
N GLU A 333 1.87 -18.87 9.25
CA GLU A 333 1.72 -19.00 10.71
C GLU A 333 0.85 -20.19 11.07
N TRP A 334 -0.30 -20.33 10.40
CA TRP A 334 -1.24 -21.43 10.62
C TRP A 334 -0.58 -22.82 10.46
N ALA A 335 0.13 -23.02 9.34
CA ALA A 335 0.85 -24.26 9.07
C ALA A 335 2.02 -24.48 10.02
N MET A 336 2.78 -23.43 10.36
CA MET A 336 3.88 -23.54 11.32
C MET A 336 3.37 -23.87 12.73
N ALA A 337 2.21 -23.36 13.13
CA ALA A 337 1.55 -23.70 14.38
C ALA A 337 0.96 -25.12 14.40
N GLY A 338 0.90 -25.81 13.25
CA GLY A 338 0.34 -27.17 13.16
C GLY A 338 -1.18 -27.21 13.29
N GLN A 339 -1.86 -26.12 12.96
CA GLN A 339 -3.32 -26.04 13.03
C GLN A 339 -3.97 -26.83 11.88
N ALA A 340 -5.15 -27.38 12.15
CA ALA A 340 -5.92 -28.15 11.18
C ALA A 340 -6.34 -27.30 9.98
N VAL A 341 -6.43 -27.91 8.81
CA VAL A 341 -6.86 -27.28 7.55
C VAL A 341 -8.06 -28.03 6.99
N GLU A 342 -8.93 -27.32 6.28
CA GLU A 342 -9.94 -27.94 5.42
C GLU A 342 -9.32 -28.21 4.04
N ASN A 343 -9.40 -29.46 3.59
CA ASN A 343 -9.01 -29.88 2.26
C ASN A 343 -10.24 -30.45 1.54
N PRO A 344 -10.94 -29.67 0.69
CA PRO A 344 -12.17 -30.10 0.03
C PRO A 344 -12.07 -31.34 -0.87
N LEU A 345 -10.86 -31.85 -1.11
CA LEU A 345 -10.60 -33.00 -1.98
C LEU A 345 -10.28 -34.29 -1.22
N GLN A 346 -10.23 -34.25 0.11
CA GLN A 346 -9.95 -35.39 0.99
C GLN A 346 -11.09 -35.59 1.97
#